data_AF-A0A9N8JLW4-F1
#
_entry.id   AF-A0A9N8JLW4-F1
#
_cell.length_a   1.000
_cell.length_b   1.000
_cell.length_c   1.000
_cell.angle_alpha   90.00
_cell.angle_beta   90.00
_cell.angle_gamma   90.00
#
_symmetry.space_group_name_H-M   'P 1'
#
loop_
_entity.id
_entity.type
_entity.pdbx_description
1 polymer ?
#
loop_
_entity_poly.entity_id
_entity_poly.type
_entity_poly.pdbx_seq_one_letter_code
_entity_poly.pdbx_strand_id
1 'polypeptide(L)'
;MWWGAMKVCEKFDTEEEVEKQGKVIQQRRDMKKVNVLWRNLALQRQQRDKDKVLRKGALDSLSSRWNDDEADADDKVAMGVEVEDIEDEEDTELDEFNALDVGERLEKVVEYLRSTYHYCFWCKYRYADETMEGCPGLTEEEHD
;
A
#
# COMPACT_ATOMS: atom_id res chain seq x y z
N MET A 1 6.59 14.27 1.53
CA MET A 1 7.76 13.50 1.05
C MET A 1 7.68 12.02 1.46
N TRP A 2 7.30 11.73 2.71
CA TRP A 2 7.08 10.37 3.24
C TRP A 2 6.25 9.41 2.36
N TRP A 3 5.07 9.81 1.89
CA TRP A 3 4.25 9.03 0.96
C TRP A 3 4.97 8.64 -0.36
N GLY A 4 5.95 9.43 -0.78
CA GLY A 4 6.76 9.14 -1.97
C GLY A 4 7.74 8.01 -1.72
N ALA A 5 8.42 8.01 -0.57
CA ALA A 5 9.37 6.97 -0.18
C ALA A 5 8.67 5.60 -0.04
N MET A 6 7.49 5.56 0.58
CA MET A 6 6.70 4.33 0.71
C MET A 6 6.32 3.71 -0.65
N LYS A 7 5.97 4.55 -1.64
CA LYS A 7 5.65 4.07 -3.00
C LYS A 7 6.87 3.49 -3.70
N VAL A 8 8.06 4.01 -3.42
CA VAL A 8 9.31 3.48 -3.98
C VAL A 8 9.63 2.13 -3.33
N CYS A 9 9.48 2.00 -2.01
CA CYS A 9 9.60 0.70 -1.33
C CYS A 9 8.65 -0.34 -1.90
N GLU A 10 7.37 -0.02 -2.03
CA GLU A 10 6.38 -0.97 -2.57
C GLU A 10 6.81 -1.46 -3.96
N LYS A 11 7.27 -0.56 -4.84
CA LYS A 11 7.72 -0.95 -6.18
C LYS A 11 8.89 -1.92 -6.12
N PHE A 12 9.94 -1.59 -5.37
CA PHE A 12 11.12 -2.46 -5.28
C PHE A 12 10.80 -3.81 -4.63
N ASP A 13 10.01 -3.84 -3.55
CA ASP A 13 9.55 -5.08 -2.92
C ASP A 13 8.72 -5.92 -3.92
N THR A 14 7.83 -5.30 -4.70
CA THR A 14 7.05 -6.03 -5.71
C THR A 14 7.89 -6.56 -6.86
N GLU A 15 8.89 -5.79 -7.32
CA GLU A 15 9.81 -6.21 -8.38
C GLU A 15 10.66 -7.39 -7.92
N GLU A 16 11.22 -7.32 -6.71
CA GLU A 16 12.03 -8.39 -6.12
C GLU A 16 11.21 -9.66 -5.86
N GLU A 17 9.96 -9.53 -5.39
CA GLU A 17 9.06 -10.68 -5.24
C GLU A 17 8.72 -11.32 -6.59
N VAL A 18 8.55 -10.52 -7.65
CA VAL A 18 8.31 -11.03 -9.00
C VAL A 18 9.55 -11.76 -9.52
N GLU A 19 10.74 -11.23 -9.29
CA GLU A 19 12.01 -11.90 -9.63
C GLU A 19 12.18 -13.22 -8.88
N LYS A 20 11.85 -13.25 -7.58
CA LYS A 20 12.00 -14.45 -6.74
C LYS A 20 10.94 -15.52 -6.99
N GLN A 21 9.68 -15.14 -7.21
CA GLN A 21 8.55 -16.07 -7.27
C GLN A 21 8.00 -16.29 -8.69
N GLY A 22 8.47 -15.53 -9.68
CA GLY A 22 8.11 -15.69 -11.10
C GLY A 22 6.63 -15.45 -11.42
N LYS A 23 5.84 -14.94 -10.46
CA LYS A 23 4.41 -14.66 -10.61
C LYS A 23 4.06 -13.32 -9.97
N VAL A 24 3.27 -12.53 -10.68
CA VAL A 24 2.63 -11.33 -10.11
C VAL A 24 1.49 -11.81 -9.21
N ILE A 25 1.73 -11.92 -7.90
CA ILE A 25 0.69 -12.23 -6.93
C ILE A 25 -0.18 -10.98 -6.74
N GLN A 26 -1.16 -10.84 -7.64
CA GLN A 26 -2.17 -9.78 -7.66
C GLN A 26 -3.39 -10.10 -6.80
N GLN A 27 -3.32 -11.12 -5.94
CA GLN A 27 -4.43 -11.52 -5.09
C GLN A 27 -4.21 -11.01 -3.69
N ARG A 28 -5.28 -10.43 -3.12
CA ARG A 28 -5.53 -10.07 -1.71
C ARG A 28 -4.45 -10.65 -0.79
N ARG A 29 -3.28 -10.01 -0.76
CA ARG A 29 -2.20 -10.44 0.11
C ARG A 29 -2.72 -10.18 1.52
N ASP A 30 -2.55 -11.15 2.41
CA ASP A 30 -2.82 -10.91 3.83
C ASP A 30 -2.06 -9.64 4.21
N MET A 31 -2.76 -8.59 4.63
CA MET A 31 -2.15 -7.27 4.85
C MET A 31 -1.01 -7.35 5.87
N LYS A 32 -1.06 -8.32 6.79
CA LYS A 32 0.00 -8.61 7.77
C LYS A 32 1.30 -9.13 7.14
N LYS A 33 1.27 -9.73 5.95
CA LYS A 33 2.48 -10.21 5.23
C LYS A 33 3.19 -9.09 4.48
N VAL A 34 2.52 -7.98 4.23
CA VAL A 34 3.10 -6.78 3.60
C VAL A 34 4.03 -6.09 4.59
N ASN A 35 5.17 -5.57 4.13
CA ASN A 35 6.10 -4.82 4.97
C ASN A 35 5.39 -3.61 5.62
N VAL A 36 5.55 -3.46 6.95
CA VAL A 36 4.96 -2.39 7.77
C VAL A 36 5.24 -1.01 7.19
N LEU A 37 6.41 -0.83 6.54
CA LEU A 37 6.85 0.42 5.93
C LEU A 37 5.89 0.97 4.85
N TRP A 38 5.19 0.12 4.11
CA TRP A 38 4.24 0.54 3.08
C TRP A 38 2.83 -0.05 3.25
N ARG A 39 2.57 -0.78 4.33
CA ARG A 39 1.25 -1.35 4.66
C ARG A 39 0.14 -0.30 4.76
N ASN A 40 0.43 0.88 5.33
CA ASN A 40 -0.49 2.03 5.37
C ASN A 40 -0.98 2.47 3.98
N LEU A 41 -0.10 2.42 2.96
CA LEU A 41 -0.46 2.77 1.59
C LEU A 41 -1.42 1.74 0.98
N ALA A 42 -1.20 0.45 1.29
CA ALA A 42 -2.08 -0.63 0.88
C ALA A 42 -3.46 -0.51 1.53
N LEU A 43 -3.52 -0.23 2.84
CA LEU A 43 -4.77 0.03 3.57
C LEU A 43 -5.54 1.22 3.00
N GLN A 44 -4.85 2.34 2.73
CA GLN A 44 -5.51 3.52 2.16
C GLN A 44 -6.12 3.23 0.78
N ARG A 45 -5.47 2.40 -0.05
CA ARG A 45 -6.05 1.96 -1.33
C ARG A 45 -7.29 1.10 -1.11
N GLN A 46 -7.23 0.15 -0.18
CA GLN A 46 -8.35 -0.71 0.15
C GLN A 46 -9.54 0.09 0.69
N GLN A 47 -9.32 1.04 1.60
CA GLN A 47 -10.35 1.97 2.09
C GLN A 47 -10.97 2.75 0.94
N ARG A 48 -10.14 3.35 0.08
CA ARG A 48 -10.63 4.08 -1.10
C ARG A 48 -11.44 3.19 -2.04
N ASP A 49 -11.05 1.95 -2.21
CA ASP A 49 -11.76 1.01 -3.09
C ASP A 49 -13.06 0.51 -2.44
N LYS A 50 -13.08 0.27 -1.11
CA LYS A 50 -14.29 0.05 -0.32
C LYS A 50 -15.26 1.24 -0.44
N ASP A 51 -14.76 2.47 -0.30
CA ASP A 51 -15.55 3.70 -0.44
C ASP A 51 -16.14 3.86 -1.85
N LYS A 52 -15.37 3.53 -2.89
CA LYS A 52 -15.88 3.55 -4.27
C LYS A 52 -16.98 2.51 -4.46
N VAL A 53 -16.80 1.30 -3.93
CA VAL A 53 -17.82 0.24 -4.00
C VAL A 53 -19.08 0.68 -3.26
N LEU A 54 -18.94 1.22 -2.04
CA LEU A 54 -20.05 1.73 -1.25
C LEU A 54 -20.76 2.89 -1.95
N ARG A 55 -20.01 3.87 -2.47
CA ARG A 55 -20.56 5.02 -3.20
C ARG A 55 -21.26 4.59 -4.48
N LYS A 56 -20.71 3.60 -5.20
CA LYS A 56 -21.34 3.03 -6.39
C LYS A 56 -22.62 2.32 -6.03
N GLY A 57 -22.62 1.46 -5.01
CA GLY A 57 -23.83 0.78 -4.52
C GLY A 57 -24.91 1.76 -4.04
N ALA A 58 -24.52 2.84 -3.37
CA ALA A 58 -25.44 3.91 -2.98
C ALA A 58 -26.03 4.63 -4.19
N LEU A 59 -25.21 4.99 -5.20
CA LEU A 59 -25.72 5.59 -6.44
C LEU A 59 -26.65 4.65 -7.20
N ASP A 60 -26.31 3.36 -7.24
CA ASP A 60 -27.08 2.32 -7.94
C ASP A 60 -28.45 2.09 -7.26
N SER A 61 -28.47 2.09 -5.93
CA SER A 61 -29.71 2.06 -5.14
C SER A 61 -30.58 3.32 -5.33
N LEU A 62 -29.97 4.45 -5.67
CA LEU A 62 -30.68 5.69 -6.00
C LEU A 62 -31.17 5.69 -7.45
N SER A 63 -30.45 5.11 -8.40
CA SER A 63 -30.89 4.98 -9.80
C SER A 63 -31.96 3.91 -10.00
N SER A 64 -31.97 2.85 -9.19
CA SER A 64 -33.03 1.83 -9.17
C SER A 64 -34.41 2.41 -8.79
N ARG A 65 -34.47 3.58 -8.13
CA ARG A 65 -35.73 4.30 -7.88
C ARG A 65 -36.34 5.00 -9.10
N TRP A 66 -35.63 5.09 -10.22
CA TRP A 66 -36.08 5.79 -11.43
C TRP A 66 -36.20 4.86 -12.66
N ASN A 67 -35.79 3.61 -12.55
CA ASN A 67 -36.00 2.55 -13.54
C ASN A 67 -36.65 1.35 -12.84
N ASP A 68 -37.97 1.37 -12.74
CA ASP A 68 -38.82 0.17 -12.65
C ASP A 68 -39.20 -0.12 -14.12
N ASP A 69 -38.94 -1.27 -14.70
CA ASP A 69 -39.55 -2.56 -14.38
C ASP A 69 -38.55 -3.70 -14.68
N GLU A 70 -38.65 -4.82 -13.94
CA GLU A 70 -38.12 -6.14 -14.31
C GLU A 70 -36.70 -6.53 -13.80
N ALA A 71 -36.34 -6.15 -12.57
CA ALA A 71 -35.20 -6.76 -11.87
C ALA A 71 -35.59 -8.12 -11.24
N ASP A 72 -35.19 -9.22 -11.87
CA ASP A 72 -35.43 -10.59 -11.41
C ASP A 72 -34.68 -10.91 -10.10
N ALA A 73 -35.13 -11.93 -9.37
CA ALA A 73 -34.62 -12.32 -8.05
C ALA A 73 -33.12 -12.70 -8.04
N ASP A 74 -32.51 -12.92 -9.22
CA ASP A 74 -31.10 -13.22 -9.43
C ASP A 74 -30.19 -11.97 -9.29
N ASP A 75 -30.71 -10.76 -9.55
CA ASP A 75 -29.94 -9.51 -9.45
C ASP A 75 -29.69 -9.06 -7.99
N LYS A 76 -30.45 -9.62 -7.03
CA LYS A 76 -30.21 -9.40 -5.59
C LYS A 76 -29.10 -10.30 -5.04
N VAL A 77 -28.76 -11.40 -5.72
CA VAL A 77 -27.60 -12.23 -5.37
C VAL A 77 -26.29 -11.52 -5.74
N ALA A 78 -26.32 -10.60 -6.71
CA ALA A 78 -25.21 -9.69 -7.02
C ALA A 78 -25.00 -8.56 -5.98
N MET A 79 -25.79 -8.51 -4.90
CA MET A 79 -25.45 -7.78 -3.67
C MET A 79 -24.56 -8.59 -2.72
N GLY A 80 -24.24 -9.84 -3.09
CA GLY A 80 -23.31 -10.75 -2.41
C GLY A 80 -21.85 -10.35 -2.60
N VAL A 81 -21.49 -9.10 -2.29
CA VAL A 81 -20.22 -8.93 -1.60
C VAL A 81 -20.48 -9.50 -0.23
N GLU A 82 -20.16 -10.79 -0.06
CA GLU A 82 -19.68 -11.29 1.21
C GLU A 82 -18.64 -10.26 1.66
N VAL A 83 -19.09 -9.29 2.46
CA VAL A 83 -18.26 -8.66 3.45
C VAL A 83 -17.98 -9.85 4.37
N GLU A 84 -17.04 -10.71 3.95
CA GLU A 84 -16.16 -11.34 4.90
C GLU A 84 -15.76 -10.16 5.77
N ASP A 85 -16.33 -10.13 6.97
CA ASP A 85 -15.73 -9.52 8.14
C ASP A 85 -14.34 -10.13 8.20
N ILE A 86 -13.44 -9.59 7.38
CA ILE A 86 -12.02 -9.70 7.57
C ILE A 86 -11.89 -8.95 8.87
N GLU A 87 -11.92 -9.71 9.96
CA GLU A 87 -11.68 -9.25 11.31
C GLU A 87 -10.60 -8.17 11.18
N ASP A 88 -10.96 -6.93 11.52
CA ASP A 88 -10.02 -5.84 11.70
C ASP A 88 -9.17 -6.22 12.91
N GLU A 89 -8.36 -7.26 12.75
CA GLU A 89 -7.51 -7.83 13.76
C GLU A 89 -6.39 -6.82 13.92
N GLU A 90 -6.62 -5.87 14.83
CA GLU A 90 -5.84 -4.68 15.12
C GLU A 90 -4.35 -4.94 14.85
N ASP A 91 -3.85 -4.31 13.78
CA ASP A 91 -2.47 -4.48 13.35
C ASP A 91 -1.56 -3.63 14.26
N THR A 92 -1.33 -4.15 15.46
CA THR A 92 -0.54 -3.50 16.53
C THR A 92 0.83 -3.03 16.05
N GLU A 93 1.51 -3.80 15.19
CA GLU A 93 2.79 -3.39 14.59
C GLU A 93 2.66 -2.12 13.73
N LEU A 94 1.57 -2.02 12.97
CA LEU A 94 1.31 -0.87 12.12
C LEU A 94 0.94 0.35 12.95
N ASP A 95 0.18 0.16 14.03
CA ASP A 95 -0.20 1.23 14.95
C ASP A 95 1.01 1.76 15.72
N GLU A 96 1.90 0.87 16.19
CA GLU A 96 3.18 1.26 16.77
C GLU A 96 4.04 2.05 15.77
N PHE A 97 4.10 1.61 14.51
CA PHE A 97 4.80 2.35 13.46
C PHE A 97 4.13 3.68 13.10
N ASN A 98 2.80 3.76 13.17
CA ASN A 98 2.04 4.97 12.93
C ASN A 98 2.16 5.98 14.06
N ALA A 99 2.37 5.51 15.29
CA ALA A 99 2.59 6.33 16.48
C ALA A 99 3.95 7.04 16.49
N LEU A 100 4.92 6.55 15.72
CA LEU A 100 6.21 7.20 15.52
C LEU A 100 6.06 8.52 14.75
N ASP A 101 6.99 9.44 14.96
CA ASP A 101 6.99 10.70 14.22
C ASP A 101 7.23 10.46 12.72
N VAL A 102 6.69 11.37 11.89
CA VAL A 102 6.83 11.27 10.43
C VAL A 102 8.30 11.26 9.99
N GLY A 103 9.18 11.96 10.72
CA GLY A 103 10.63 11.94 10.51
C GLY A 103 11.23 10.55 10.75
N GLU A 104 10.98 9.96 11.91
CA GLU A 104 11.48 8.62 12.29
C GLU A 104 10.97 7.54 11.32
N ARG A 105 9.72 7.68 10.88
CA ARG A 105 9.13 6.77 9.88
C ARG A 105 9.80 6.90 8.53
N LEU A 106 10.17 8.12 8.12
CA LEU A 106 10.91 8.33 6.89
C LEU A 106 12.32 7.73 6.99
N GLU A 107 13.01 7.93 8.11
CA GLU A 107 14.35 7.36 8.35
C GLU A 107 14.35 5.84 8.22
N LYS A 108 13.41 5.14 8.88
CA LYS A 108 13.27 3.67 8.75
C LYS A 108 13.04 3.22 7.31
N VAL A 109 12.25 3.97 6.54
CA VAL A 109 11.99 3.67 5.12
C VAL A 109 13.24 3.89 4.28
N VAL A 110 13.98 4.97 4.50
CA VAL A 110 15.22 5.30 3.78
C VAL A 110 16.33 4.31 4.11
N GLU A 111 16.47 3.93 5.38
CA GLU A 111 17.43 2.92 5.82
C GLU A 111 17.16 1.57 5.14
N TYR A 112 15.91 1.13 5.12
CA TYR A 112 15.50 -0.10 4.42
C TYR A 112 15.80 -0.06 2.92
N LEU A 113 15.56 1.08 2.25
CA LEU A 113 15.88 1.25 0.83
C LEU A 113 17.38 1.14 0.55
N ARG A 114 18.23 1.62 1.47
CA ARG A 114 19.69 1.58 1.33
C ARG A 114 20.26 0.20 1.64
N SER A 115 19.81 -0.44 2.71
CA SER A 115 20.29 -1.76 3.10
C SER A 115 19.88 -2.83 2.09
N THR A 116 18.64 -2.76 1.59
CA THR A 116 18.04 -3.84 0.78
C THR A 116 18.25 -3.60 -0.71
N TYR A 117 18.12 -2.35 -1.17
CA TYR A 117 18.16 -2.03 -2.59
C TYR A 117 19.34 -1.15 -3.00
N HIS A 118 20.17 -0.73 -2.04
CA HIS A 118 21.24 0.26 -2.25
C HIS A 118 20.71 1.53 -2.92
N TYR A 119 19.49 1.92 -2.56
CA TYR A 119 18.81 3.07 -3.15
C TYR A 119 18.82 4.25 -2.19
N CYS A 120 19.36 5.39 -2.64
CA CYS A 120 19.23 6.64 -1.90
C CYS A 120 17.99 7.39 -2.36
N PHE A 121 17.06 7.63 -1.43
CA PHE A 121 15.84 8.40 -1.68
C PHE A 121 16.12 9.85 -2.09
N TRP A 122 17.13 10.48 -1.50
CA TRP A 122 17.48 11.88 -1.73
C TRP A 122 18.21 12.07 -3.07
N CYS A 123 19.21 11.23 -3.37
CA CYS A 123 19.86 11.21 -4.69
C CYS A 123 18.94 10.69 -5.80
N LYS A 124 17.86 9.97 -5.43
CA LYS A 124 16.97 9.23 -6.34
C LYS A 124 17.70 8.24 -7.24
N TYR A 125 18.78 7.66 -6.72
CA TYR A 125 19.68 6.79 -7.46
C TYR A 125 19.87 5.45 -6.75
N ARG A 126 19.93 4.37 -7.55
CA ARG A 126 20.24 3.01 -7.08
C ARG A 126 21.72 2.73 -7.35
N TYR A 127 22.47 2.48 -6.30
CA TYR A 127 23.89 2.16 -6.36
C TYR A 127 24.09 0.66 -6.60
N ALA A 128 25.27 0.30 -7.11
CA ALA A 128 25.63 -1.09 -7.39
C ALA A 128 26.03 -1.86 -6.11
N ASP A 129 26.66 -1.16 -5.15
CA ASP A 129 27.26 -1.75 -3.97
C ASP A 129 26.70 -1.14 -2.68
N GLU A 130 26.78 -1.90 -1.58
CA GLU A 130 26.36 -1.51 -0.23
C GLU A 130 27.05 -0.24 0.29
N THR A 131 28.27 0.04 -0.20
CA THR A 131 29.05 1.22 0.17
C THR A 131 28.44 2.51 -0.35
N MET A 132 27.57 2.45 -1.38
CA MET A 132 26.93 3.60 -2.02
C MET A 132 27.94 4.74 -2.28
N GLU A 133 29.07 4.42 -2.91
CA GLU A 133 30.15 5.36 -3.14
C GLU A 133 29.65 6.63 -3.85
N GLY A 134 29.83 7.78 -3.18
CA GLY A 134 29.40 9.09 -3.69
C GLY A 134 28.03 9.57 -3.16
N CYS A 135 27.36 8.82 -2.28
CA CYS A 135 26.20 9.34 -1.56
C CYS A 135 26.64 10.20 -0.36
N PRO A 136 26.17 11.45 -0.21
CA PRO A 136 26.64 12.35 0.85
C PRO A 136 26.13 11.95 2.25
N GLY A 137 25.07 11.14 2.35
CA GLY A 137 24.71 10.46 3.59
C GLY A 137 23.30 9.88 3.61
N LEU A 138 22.63 9.91 4.78
CA LEU A 138 21.31 9.32 5.03
C LEU A 138 20.20 10.39 5.12
N THR A 139 20.53 11.59 5.63
CA THR A 139 19.53 12.62 5.96
C THR A 139 19.31 13.60 4.81
N GLU A 140 18.18 14.32 4.84
CA GLU A 140 17.89 15.38 3.87
C GLU A 140 18.96 16.47 3.89
N GLU A 141 19.42 16.86 5.09
CA GLU A 141 20.38 17.95 5.32
C GLU A 141 21.74 17.70 4.67
N GLU A 142 22.14 16.43 4.53
CA GLU A 142 23.39 16.05 3.86
C GLU A 142 23.29 16.18 2.33
N HIS A 143 22.09 16.37 1.79
CA HIS A 143 21.80 16.43 0.35
C HIS A 143 21.26 17.79 -0.13
N ASP A 144 21.26 18.81 0.73
CA ASP A 144 20.85 20.19 0.43
C ASP A 144 21.95 20.99 -0.31
#